data_AF-A0A812LB08-F1
#
_entry.id   AF-A0A812LB08-F1
#
_cell.length_a   1.000
_cell.length_b   1.000
_cell.length_c   1.000
_cell.angle_alpha   90.00
_cell.angle_beta   90.00
_cell.angle_gamma   90.00
#
_symmetry.space_group_name_H-M   'P 1'
#
loop_
_entity.id
_entity.type
_entity.pdbx_description
1 polymer ?
#
loop_
_entity_poly.entity_id
_entity_poly.type
_entity_poly.pdbx_seq_one_letter_code
_entity_poly.pdbx_strand_id
1 'polypeptide(L)'
;MPCLQSPLLAGTGGNGQWLRAASGSYGVGLADPVKGIAMETEPDDPIAERYESPTAMTLGLIVFSSSFLGLFVAAALASHSMLEFLAAALLWPACLLWLNWCVLVPGRQRQRQRRRGETVLGCVGLFLAPVCVEATRRGPGRIIGISESAAAILCSVRALQLLMRLEAVEDETDEAGACCGEPPQEPQERSPPDTPTPGGRTPRTPAWGRWRRFYQMACLSWHDMDRVKALDPREHRRHYQSTLKELLLAALGLAACVLALHILPSNAFANIGLGIFGAGSVVFGFYTFDRGYLFLLSYFNKLSVHSIFGPGLWQSRTIKDFWRQWNLPVQRMLLKGVFVPLRNMGYSKGCCGFLVFLASGLGHAWPFWCVGAPSWQTAMMLLFFVTQVIPLQLESRLQIQGRAWVYTVEVLLSPLFVWPLLHAFA
;
A
#
# COMPACT_ATOMS: atom_id res chain seq x y z
N MET A 1 -2.10 54.24 0.17
CA MET A 1 -1.10 53.17 0.41
C MET A 1 -1.47 52.00 -0.49
N PRO A 2 -0.65 51.66 -1.49
CA PRO A 2 -1.02 50.67 -2.51
C PRO A 2 -0.74 49.24 -2.01
N CYS A 3 -1.75 48.38 -2.15
CA CYS A 3 -1.64 46.94 -1.95
C CYS A 3 -0.80 46.32 -3.08
N LEU A 4 0.24 45.59 -2.68
CA LEU A 4 1.02 44.69 -3.53
C LEU A 4 0.13 43.62 -4.16
N GLN A 5 0.07 43.61 -5.49
CA GLN A 5 -0.46 42.53 -6.30
C GLN A 5 0.55 41.35 -6.26
N SER A 6 0.09 40.17 -5.83
CA SER A 6 0.81 38.90 -6.07
C SER A 6 0.35 38.30 -7.41
N PRO A 7 1.28 38.05 -8.36
CA PRO A 7 0.97 37.33 -9.59
C PRO A 7 1.27 35.85 -9.38
N LEU A 8 0.26 34.98 -9.45
CA LEU A 8 0.38 33.54 -9.79
C LEU A 8 -0.94 32.84 -9.46
N LEU A 9 -1.95 32.97 -10.32
CA LEU A 9 -3.06 32.01 -10.44
C LEU A 9 -3.74 32.25 -11.80
N ALA A 10 -3.03 31.91 -12.87
CA ALA A 10 -3.63 31.63 -14.17
C ALA A 10 -3.47 30.13 -14.43
N GLY A 11 -4.59 29.41 -14.50
CA GLY A 11 -4.59 27.95 -14.64
C GLY A 11 -5.95 27.34 -14.34
N THR A 12 -7.00 27.86 -14.99
CA THR A 12 -8.30 27.20 -15.10
C THR A 12 -8.22 26.09 -16.16
N GLY A 13 -8.71 24.89 -15.82
CA GLY A 13 -9.01 23.84 -16.80
C GLY A 13 -8.21 22.55 -16.62
N GLY A 14 -8.72 21.61 -15.83
CA GLY A 14 -8.05 20.32 -15.66
C GLY A 14 -8.81 19.24 -14.87
N ASN A 15 -10.14 19.21 -14.88
CA ASN A 15 -10.91 18.19 -14.16
C ASN A 15 -11.40 17.00 -15.02
N GLY A 16 -10.92 16.87 -16.27
CA GLY A 16 -11.39 15.85 -17.22
C GLY A 16 -10.41 14.74 -17.63
N GLN A 17 -9.12 14.83 -17.28
CA GLN A 17 -8.10 13.95 -17.89
C GLN A 17 -7.90 12.59 -17.20
N TRP A 18 -8.24 12.46 -15.91
CA TRP A 18 -7.97 11.22 -15.16
C TRP A 18 -8.92 10.06 -15.48
N LEU A 19 -10.13 10.33 -15.98
CA LEU A 19 -11.08 9.28 -16.36
C LEU A 19 -10.86 8.73 -17.78
N ARG A 20 -10.17 9.47 -18.67
CA ARG A 20 -9.83 8.96 -20.01
C ARG A 20 -8.62 8.01 -20.00
N ALA A 21 -7.76 8.09 -19.00
CA ALA A 21 -6.64 7.15 -18.85
C ALA A 21 -7.08 5.74 -18.41
N ALA A 22 -8.32 5.59 -17.92
CA ALA A 22 -8.87 4.29 -17.50
C ALA A 22 -9.80 3.65 -18.55
N SER A 23 -10.05 4.31 -19.68
CA SER A 23 -10.92 3.83 -20.76
C SER A 23 -10.19 3.69 -22.10
N GLY A 24 -8.87 3.51 -22.06
CA GLY A 24 -8.06 3.22 -23.24
C GLY A 24 -8.43 1.88 -23.84
N SER A 25 -9.25 1.93 -24.89
CA SER A 25 -9.51 0.85 -25.85
C SER A 25 -8.20 0.16 -26.25
N TYR A 26 -8.08 -1.13 -25.93
CA TYR A 26 -7.05 -2.02 -26.46
C TYR A 26 -7.34 -2.28 -27.95
N GLY A 27 -6.77 -1.45 -28.82
CA GLY A 27 -6.73 -1.68 -30.25
C GLY A 27 -5.62 -2.67 -30.59
N VAL A 28 -6.00 -3.85 -31.06
CA VAL A 28 -5.12 -4.93 -31.53
C VAL A 28 -4.51 -4.52 -32.88
N GLY A 29 -3.18 -4.54 -32.96
CA GLY A 29 -2.41 -4.42 -34.20
C GLY A 29 -1.30 -5.47 -34.24
N LEU A 30 -1.47 -6.48 -35.11
CA LEU A 30 -0.45 -7.42 -35.60
C LEU A 30 0.69 -6.66 -36.33
N ALA A 31 1.94 -7.11 -36.47
CA ALA A 31 2.71 -8.27 -36.02
C ALA A 31 4.21 -7.97 -36.29
N ASP A 32 5.12 -8.61 -35.55
CA ASP A 32 6.46 -9.02 -36.04
C ASP A 32 7.04 -10.11 -35.10
N PRO A 33 7.70 -11.16 -35.60
CA PRO A 33 8.01 -12.37 -34.83
C PRO A 33 9.32 -12.21 -34.05
N VAL A 34 9.27 -12.34 -32.72
CA VAL A 34 10.45 -12.29 -31.85
C VAL A 34 10.90 -13.70 -31.46
N LYS A 35 12.13 -14.04 -31.86
CA LYS A 35 12.94 -15.18 -31.40
C LYS A 35 12.82 -15.39 -29.89
N GLY A 36 12.70 -16.65 -29.47
CA GLY A 36 12.51 -17.08 -28.07
C GLY A 36 13.50 -16.49 -27.07
N ILE A 37 12.98 -16.14 -25.88
CA ILE A 37 13.69 -15.38 -24.84
C ILE A 37 13.57 -16.11 -23.51
N ALA A 38 14.73 -16.46 -22.94
CA ALA A 38 14.87 -16.71 -21.51
C ALA A 38 14.54 -15.43 -20.73
N MET A 39 13.95 -15.54 -19.53
CA MET A 39 13.65 -14.41 -18.63
C MET A 39 14.92 -13.67 -18.14
N GLU A 40 15.63 -13.03 -19.06
CA GLU A 40 16.64 -12.03 -18.76
C GLU A 40 15.89 -10.70 -18.68
N THR A 41 15.88 -10.10 -17.49
CA THR A 41 15.68 -8.66 -17.36
C THR A 41 16.51 -7.97 -18.43
N GLU A 42 16.00 -6.92 -19.08
CA GLU A 42 16.88 -6.10 -19.93
C GLU A 42 18.16 -5.84 -19.12
N PRO A 43 19.35 -6.21 -19.62
CA PRO A 43 20.60 -6.18 -18.86
C PRO A 43 20.95 -4.79 -18.34
N ASP A 44 20.20 -3.77 -18.75
CA ASP A 44 20.37 -2.37 -18.41
C ASP A 44 19.19 -1.76 -17.62
N ASP A 45 18.34 -2.51 -16.90
CA ASP A 45 17.40 -1.89 -15.94
C ASP A 45 18.15 -1.50 -14.65
N PRO A 46 18.51 -0.20 -14.46
CA PRO A 46 19.28 0.23 -13.30
C PRO A 46 18.50 0.07 -12.00
N ILE A 47 17.17 -0.10 -12.04
CA ILE A 47 16.34 -0.34 -10.86
C ILE A 47 16.48 -1.80 -10.43
N ALA A 48 16.41 -2.74 -11.37
CA ALA A 48 16.57 -4.16 -11.09
C ALA A 48 17.95 -4.44 -10.48
N GLU A 49 19.02 -3.92 -11.08
CA GLU A 49 20.39 -4.07 -10.58
C GLU A 49 20.54 -3.58 -9.13
N ARG A 50 19.91 -2.45 -8.79
CA ARG A 50 19.98 -1.88 -7.43
C ARG A 50 19.28 -2.76 -6.39
N TYR A 51 18.15 -3.38 -6.72
CA TYR A 51 17.46 -4.30 -5.79
C TYR A 51 18.17 -5.64 -5.63
N GLU A 52 18.89 -6.10 -6.65
CA GLU A 52 19.65 -7.36 -6.60
C GLU A 52 21.04 -7.18 -5.98
N SER A 53 21.42 -5.95 -5.60
CA SER A 53 22.69 -5.68 -4.92
C SER A 53 22.75 -6.31 -3.52
N PRO A 54 23.92 -6.79 -3.04
CA PRO A 54 24.08 -7.34 -1.69
C PRO A 54 23.64 -6.38 -0.58
N THR A 55 23.84 -5.07 -0.79
CA THR A 55 23.39 -4.02 0.12
C THR A 55 21.87 -3.99 0.22
N ALA A 56 21.17 -4.01 -0.92
CA ALA A 56 19.72 -4.07 -0.93
C ALA A 56 19.23 -5.38 -0.30
N MET A 57 19.83 -6.53 -0.60
CA MET A 57 19.45 -7.79 0.06
C MET A 57 19.54 -7.69 1.58
N THR A 58 20.68 -7.21 2.08
CA THR A 58 20.94 -7.05 3.52
C THR A 58 19.93 -6.10 4.16
N LEU A 59 19.68 -4.95 3.54
CA LEU A 59 18.71 -3.99 4.03
C LEU A 59 17.29 -4.56 4.03
N GLY A 60 16.91 -5.32 3.00
CA GLY A 60 15.61 -5.98 2.94
C GLY A 60 15.43 -6.95 4.11
N LEU A 61 16.45 -7.74 4.41
CA LEU A 61 16.46 -8.65 5.56
C LEU A 61 16.44 -7.91 6.89
N ILE A 62 17.16 -6.80 7.03
CA ILE A 62 17.13 -5.96 8.25
C ILE A 62 15.75 -5.35 8.44
N VAL A 63 15.15 -4.75 7.40
CA VAL A 63 13.82 -4.15 7.46
C VAL A 63 12.79 -5.20 7.83
N PHE A 64 12.81 -6.36 7.15
CA PHE A 64 11.97 -7.50 7.49
C PHE A 64 12.15 -7.88 8.96
N SER A 65 13.36 -8.22 9.39
CA SER A 65 13.64 -8.68 10.75
C SER A 65 13.29 -7.64 11.82
N SER A 66 13.56 -6.36 11.58
CA SER A 66 13.23 -5.27 12.49
C SER A 66 11.72 -5.06 12.65
N SER A 67 10.94 -5.29 11.58
CA SER A 67 9.47 -5.26 11.65
C SER A 67 8.90 -6.37 12.54
N PHE A 68 9.61 -7.50 12.65
CA PHE A 68 9.27 -8.61 13.54
C PHE A 68 9.83 -8.48 14.94
N LEU A 69 10.93 -7.77 15.15
CA LEU A 69 11.55 -7.67 16.48
C LEU A 69 10.58 -7.08 17.51
N GLY A 70 9.82 -6.04 17.14
CA GLY A 70 8.80 -5.46 18.01
C GLY A 70 7.69 -6.45 18.36
N LEU A 71 7.20 -7.20 17.36
CA LEU A 71 6.18 -8.24 17.55
C LEU A 71 6.72 -9.37 18.44
N PHE A 72 7.98 -9.79 18.25
CA PHE A 72 8.64 -10.83 19.02
C PHE A 72 8.81 -10.44 20.49
N VAL A 73 9.28 -9.22 20.77
CA VAL A 73 9.41 -8.71 22.14
C VAL A 73 8.05 -8.64 22.81
N ALA A 74 7.04 -8.09 22.13
CA ALA A 74 5.69 -8.04 22.67
C ALA A 74 5.12 -9.46 22.93
N ALA A 75 5.40 -10.42 22.03
CA ALA A 75 4.91 -11.80 22.16
C ALA A 75 5.55 -12.48 23.36
N ALA A 76 6.85 -12.27 23.57
CA ALA A 76 7.56 -12.76 24.75
C ALA A 76 6.98 -12.20 26.06
N LEU A 77 6.59 -10.92 26.07
CA LEU A 77 5.97 -10.27 27.23
C LEU A 77 4.53 -10.74 27.49
N ALA A 78 3.80 -11.14 26.45
CA ALA A 78 2.40 -11.53 26.55
C ALA A 78 2.16 -13.02 26.83
N SER A 79 3.14 -13.88 26.56
CA SER A 79 2.97 -15.33 26.60
C SER A 79 3.18 -15.92 28.00
N HIS A 80 2.33 -16.86 28.40
CA HIS A 80 2.45 -17.57 29.69
C HIS A 80 3.24 -18.88 29.59
N SER A 81 3.48 -19.35 28.36
CA SER A 81 4.24 -20.57 28.11
C SER A 81 5.12 -20.42 26.88
N MET A 82 6.17 -21.25 26.79
CA MET A 82 7.03 -21.30 25.60
C MET A 82 6.24 -21.70 24.34
N LEU A 83 5.26 -22.59 24.45
CA LEU A 83 4.44 -23.01 23.31
C LEU A 83 3.60 -21.86 22.76
N GLU A 84 2.98 -21.10 23.65
CA GLU A 84 2.19 -19.90 23.31
C GLU A 84 3.09 -18.82 22.68
N PHE A 85 4.27 -18.62 23.25
CA PHE A 85 5.29 -17.73 22.69
C PHE A 85 5.71 -18.15 21.29
N LEU A 86 6.06 -19.43 21.08
CA LEU A 86 6.46 -19.93 19.77
C LEU A 86 5.30 -19.83 18.77
N ALA A 87 4.06 -20.09 19.20
CA ALA A 87 2.89 -19.93 18.35
C ALA A 87 2.69 -18.46 17.94
N ALA A 88 2.75 -17.52 18.89
CA ALA A 88 2.62 -16.09 18.60
C ALA A 88 3.78 -15.56 17.74
N ALA A 89 5.02 -15.89 18.11
CA ALA A 89 6.21 -15.32 17.50
C ALA A 89 6.58 -15.95 16.16
N LEU A 90 6.20 -17.20 15.89
CA LEU A 90 6.66 -17.94 14.70
C LEU A 90 5.56 -18.28 13.71
N LEU A 91 4.31 -18.49 14.13
CA LEU A 91 3.25 -18.92 13.21
C LEU A 91 2.99 -17.87 12.14
N TRP A 92 2.79 -16.61 12.54
CA TRP A 92 2.50 -15.53 11.60
C TRP A 92 3.68 -15.24 10.67
N PRO A 93 4.94 -15.09 11.17
CA PRO A 93 6.09 -14.93 10.28
C PRO A 93 6.31 -16.13 9.36
N ALA A 94 6.05 -17.36 9.81
CA ALA A 94 6.14 -18.55 8.96
C ALA A 94 5.12 -18.51 7.81
N CYS A 95 3.86 -18.14 8.10
CA CYS A 95 2.84 -17.94 7.07
C CYS A 95 3.23 -16.82 6.09
N LEU A 96 3.82 -15.72 6.59
CA LEU A 96 4.27 -14.63 5.74
C LEU A 96 5.46 -15.05 4.87
N LEU A 97 6.44 -15.76 5.43
CA LEU A 97 7.59 -16.30 4.68
C LEU A 97 7.15 -17.33 3.64
N TRP A 98 6.15 -18.16 3.97
CA TRP A 98 5.53 -19.07 3.00
C TRP A 98 4.85 -18.32 1.87
N LEU A 99 4.01 -17.32 2.18
CA LEU A 99 3.34 -16.50 1.17
C LEU A 99 4.36 -15.78 0.27
N ASN A 100 5.42 -15.25 0.88
CA ASN A 100 6.56 -14.71 0.18
C ASN A 100 7.16 -15.74 -0.76
N TRP A 101 7.52 -16.92 -0.26
CA TRP A 101 8.11 -17.99 -1.07
C TRP A 101 7.27 -18.32 -2.31
N CYS A 102 5.95 -18.48 -2.15
CA CYS A 102 5.02 -18.76 -3.25
C CYS A 102 5.00 -17.68 -4.35
N VAL A 103 5.21 -16.42 -3.98
CA VAL A 103 5.21 -15.27 -4.90
C VAL A 103 6.63 -14.98 -5.46
N LEU A 104 7.66 -15.26 -4.67
CA LEU A 104 9.06 -14.93 -4.96
C LEU A 104 9.73 -15.94 -5.86
N VAL A 105 9.40 -17.22 -5.76
CA VAL A 105 10.06 -18.27 -6.53
C VAL A 105 9.44 -18.34 -7.94
N PRO A 106 10.12 -17.88 -9.00
CA PRO A 106 9.64 -18.09 -10.36
C PRO A 106 9.61 -19.60 -10.64
N GLY A 107 8.44 -20.07 -11.10
CA GLY A 107 8.20 -21.47 -11.40
C GLY A 107 7.97 -21.73 -12.89
N ARG A 108 8.18 -22.98 -13.35
CA ARG A 108 7.79 -23.42 -14.71
C ARG A 108 6.25 -23.48 -14.82
N GLN A 109 5.69 -23.26 -16.02
CA GLN A 109 4.23 -23.18 -16.31
C GLN A 109 3.32 -24.20 -15.60
N ARG A 110 3.73 -25.47 -15.44
CA ARG A 110 2.95 -26.48 -14.68
C ARG A 110 2.71 -26.11 -13.21
N GLN A 111 3.31 -25.02 -12.71
CA GLN A 111 3.14 -24.50 -11.36
C GLN A 111 2.08 -23.39 -11.24
N ARG A 112 1.36 -22.95 -12.29
CA ARG A 112 0.35 -21.88 -12.17
C ARG A 112 -0.78 -22.22 -11.19
N GLN A 113 -1.51 -23.32 -11.45
CA GLN A 113 -2.61 -23.75 -10.55
C GLN A 113 -2.11 -24.03 -9.13
N ARG A 114 -0.94 -24.64 -9.01
CA ARG A 114 -0.30 -24.91 -7.72
C ARG A 114 0.03 -23.63 -6.96
N ARG A 115 0.66 -22.63 -7.61
CA ARG A 115 0.97 -21.32 -7.02
C ARG A 115 -0.29 -20.62 -6.53
N ARG A 116 -1.37 -20.63 -7.33
CA ARG A 116 -2.65 -20.05 -6.92
C ARG A 116 -3.21 -20.73 -5.67
N GLY A 117 -3.21 -22.06 -5.64
CA GLY A 117 -3.61 -22.82 -4.45
C GLY A 117 -2.75 -22.49 -3.22
N GLU A 118 -1.43 -22.45 -3.39
CA GLU A 118 -0.48 -22.15 -2.31
C GLU A 118 -0.59 -20.68 -1.82
N THR A 119 -0.81 -19.71 -2.72
CA THR A 119 -1.05 -18.31 -2.36
C THR A 119 -2.36 -18.18 -1.58
N VAL A 120 -3.45 -18.81 -2.04
CA VAL A 120 -4.73 -18.79 -1.32
C VAL A 120 -4.57 -19.42 0.06
N LEU A 121 -3.88 -20.56 0.16
CA LEU A 121 -3.60 -21.21 1.44
C LEU A 121 -2.76 -20.32 2.36
N GLY A 122 -1.73 -19.65 1.83
CA GLY A 122 -0.92 -18.69 2.58
C GLY A 122 -1.73 -17.51 3.10
N CYS A 123 -2.61 -16.94 2.28
CA CYS A 123 -3.55 -15.89 2.70
C CYS A 123 -4.46 -16.40 3.83
N VAL A 124 -5.09 -17.57 3.67
CA VAL A 124 -5.93 -18.18 4.71
C VAL A 124 -5.15 -18.37 6.01
N GLY A 125 -3.92 -18.87 5.93
CA GLY A 125 -3.02 -19.01 7.07
C GLY A 125 -2.76 -17.69 7.79
N LEU A 126 -2.47 -16.60 7.06
CA LEU A 126 -2.28 -15.26 7.64
C LEU A 126 -3.53 -14.71 8.34
N PHE A 127 -4.73 -14.99 7.81
CA PHE A 127 -5.98 -14.55 8.44
C PHE A 127 -6.35 -15.38 9.67
N LEU A 128 -6.02 -16.67 9.69
CA LEU A 128 -6.31 -17.56 10.81
C LEU A 128 -5.28 -17.45 11.94
N ALA A 129 -4.01 -17.16 11.64
CA ALA A 129 -2.95 -17.12 12.64
C ALA A 129 -3.27 -16.21 13.85
N PRO A 130 -3.70 -14.95 13.69
CA PRO A 130 -4.03 -14.10 14.83
C PRO A 130 -5.24 -14.59 15.62
N VAL A 131 -6.16 -15.32 14.99
CA VAL A 131 -7.36 -15.87 15.63
C VAL A 131 -7.04 -17.11 16.45
N CYS A 132 -6.06 -17.92 16.00
CA CYS A 132 -5.70 -19.19 16.61
C CYS A 132 -4.74 -19.07 17.80
N VAL A 133 -4.08 -17.92 17.98
CA VAL A 133 -3.09 -17.71 19.03
C VAL A 133 -3.72 -17.00 20.23
N GLU A 134 -3.89 -17.68 21.35
CA GLU A 134 -4.54 -17.08 22.53
C GLU A 134 -3.75 -15.90 23.12
N ALA A 135 -2.42 -15.89 23.01
CA ALA A 135 -1.57 -14.77 23.42
C ALA A 135 -1.97 -13.46 22.74
N THR A 136 -2.49 -13.50 21.51
CA THR A 136 -2.90 -12.29 20.80
C THR A 136 -4.17 -11.66 21.38
N ARG A 137 -4.82 -12.29 22.37
CA ARG A 137 -6.10 -11.83 22.94
C ARG A 137 -5.97 -11.19 24.32
N ARG A 138 -4.76 -11.13 24.88
CA ARG A 138 -4.52 -10.71 26.27
C ARG A 138 -3.38 -9.72 26.39
N GLY A 139 -3.53 -8.77 27.32
CA GLY A 139 -2.50 -7.80 27.68
C GLY A 139 -1.81 -7.15 26.46
N PRO A 140 -0.47 -7.02 26.48
CA PRO A 140 0.31 -6.50 25.34
C PRO A 140 0.17 -7.32 24.06
N GLY A 141 -0.24 -8.59 24.15
CA GLY A 141 -0.42 -9.46 22.99
C GLY A 141 -1.58 -9.03 22.08
N ARG A 142 -2.57 -8.31 22.60
CA ARG A 142 -3.63 -7.68 21.77
C ARG A 142 -3.08 -6.75 20.71
N ILE A 143 -2.05 -5.99 21.04
CA ILE A 143 -1.40 -5.05 20.13
C ILE A 143 -0.78 -5.80 18.94
N ILE A 144 -0.15 -6.92 19.24
CA ILE A 144 0.47 -7.82 18.26
C ILE A 144 -0.60 -8.37 17.35
N GLY A 145 -1.66 -8.96 17.93
CA GLY A 145 -2.75 -9.54 17.18
C GLY A 145 -3.45 -8.55 16.26
N ILE A 146 -3.66 -7.31 16.72
CA ILE A 146 -4.22 -6.23 15.90
C ILE A 146 -3.27 -5.91 14.73
N SER A 147 -1.98 -5.78 15.02
CA SER A 147 -0.95 -5.44 14.03
C SER A 147 -0.77 -6.55 12.99
N GLU A 148 -0.70 -7.80 13.41
CA GLU A 148 -0.63 -9.00 12.56
C GLU A 148 -1.89 -9.17 11.70
N SER A 149 -3.07 -8.97 12.28
CA SER A 149 -4.34 -9.04 11.54
C SER A 149 -4.45 -7.93 10.49
N ALA A 150 -4.00 -6.72 10.81
CA ALA A 150 -3.98 -5.60 9.86
C ALA A 150 -2.97 -5.88 8.73
N ALA A 151 -1.78 -6.37 9.08
CA ALA A 151 -0.75 -6.76 8.12
C ALA A 151 -1.20 -7.92 7.22
N ALA A 152 -1.96 -8.88 7.76
CA ALA A 152 -2.50 -10.01 7.00
C ALA A 152 -3.37 -9.56 5.83
N ILE A 153 -4.21 -8.54 6.02
CA ILE A 153 -5.03 -7.95 4.96
C ILE A 153 -4.15 -7.40 3.83
N LEU A 154 -3.18 -6.55 4.17
CA LEU A 154 -2.33 -5.90 3.17
C LEU A 154 -1.45 -6.90 2.42
N CYS A 155 -0.83 -7.83 3.14
CA CYS A 155 0.02 -8.86 2.55
C CYS A 155 -0.78 -9.78 1.63
N SER A 156 -1.99 -10.20 2.06
CA SER A 156 -2.84 -11.08 1.25
C SER A 156 -3.31 -10.39 -0.02
N VAL A 157 -3.78 -9.14 0.07
CA VAL A 157 -4.22 -8.42 -1.13
C VAL A 157 -3.05 -8.19 -2.09
N ARG A 158 -1.87 -7.85 -1.57
CA ARG A 158 -0.72 -7.67 -2.46
C ARG A 158 -0.26 -8.97 -3.10
N ALA A 159 -0.22 -10.08 -2.35
CA ALA A 159 0.13 -11.38 -2.90
C ALA A 159 -0.82 -11.77 -4.05
N LEU A 160 -2.13 -11.55 -3.87
CA LEU A 160 -3.11 -11.77 -4.93
C LEU A 160 -2.92 -10.83 -6.13
N GLN A 161 -2.62 -9.55 -5.90
CA GLN A 161 -2.30 -8.61 -6.98
C GLN A 161 -1.06 -9.02 -7.77
N LEU A 162 -0.01 -9.49 -7.09
CA LEU A 162 1.20 -9.98 -7.71
C LEU A 162 0.94 -11.26 -8.50
N LEU A 163 0.18 -12.19 -7.94
CA LEU A 163 -0.22 -13.41 -8.62
C LEU A 163 -0.98 -13.10 -9.92
N MET A 164 -2.02 -12.25 -9.87
CA MET A 164 -2.79 -11.88 -11.07
C MET A 164 -1.92 -11.24 -12.16
N ARG A 165 -0.89 -10.47 -11.78
CA ARG A 165 0.04 -9.89 -12.76
C ARG A 165 0.94 -10.94 -13.39
N LEU A 166 1.47 -11.85 -12.59
CA LEU A 166 2.29 -12.95 -13.10
C LEU A 166 1.48 -13.82 -14.06
N GLU A 167 0.22 -14.09 -13.73
CA GLU A 167 -0.70 -14.82 -14.59
C GLU A 167 -0.97 -14.08 -15.91
N ALA A 168 -1.18 -12.76 -15.88
CA ALA A 168 -1.41 -11.98 -17.09
C ALA A 168 -0.21 -11.97 -18.05
N VAL A 169 1.02 -11.87 -17.51
CA VAL A 169 2.25 -11.94 -18.33
C VAL A 169 2.42 -13.33 -18.94
N GLU A 170 2.08 -14.40 -18.21
CA GLU A 170 2.11 -15.77 -18.72
C GLU A 170 1.12 -15.95 -19.88
N ASP A 171 -0.11 -15.43 -19.76
CA ASP A 171 -1.13 -15.48 -20.81
C ASP A 171 -0.66 -14.77 -22.10
N GLU A 172 -0.04 -13.59 -21.99
CA GLU A 172 0.55 -12.87 -23.15
C GLU A 172 1.67 -13.67 -23.82
N THR A 173 2.50 -14.39 -23.05
CA THR A 173 3.58 -15.21 -23.61
C THR A 173 3.08 -16.47 -24.33
N ASP A 174 2.00 -17.07 -23.82
CA ASP A 174 1.39 -18.26 -24.43
C ASP A 174 0.69 -17.92 -25.76
N GLU A 175 0.00 -16.78 -25.82
CA GLU A 175 -0.59 -16.27 -27.06
C GLU A 175 0.48 -15.94 -28.11
N ALA A 176 1.59 -15.31 -27.71
CA ALA A 176 2.70 -15.02 -28.62
C ALA A 176 3.37 -16.29 -29.15
N GLY A 177 3.50 -17.33 -28.32
CA GLY A 177 4.05 -18.63 -28.71
C GLY A 177 3.13 -19.39 -29.68
N ALA A 178 1.81 -19.37 -29.44
CA ALA A 178 0.83 -20.04 -30.31
C ALA A 178 0.75 -19.40 -31.70
N CYS A 179 0.87 -18.07 -31.80
CA CYS A 179 0.87 -17.34 -33.08
C CYS A 179 2.14 -17.55 -33.92
N CYS A 180 3.23 -18.07 -33.34
CA CYS A 180 4.46 -18.38 -34.06
C CYS A 180 4.51 -19.84 -34.59
N GLY A 181 3.40 -20.58 -34.49
CA GLY A 181 3.24 -21.87 -35.17
C GLY A 181 3.34 -21.70 -36.68
N GLU A 182 4.27 -22.45 -37.28
CA GLU A 182 4.71 -22.50 -38.68
C GLU A 182 4.11 -21.47 -39.66
N PRO A 183 4.95 -20.62 -40.30
CA PRO A 183 4.46 -19.75 -41.36
C PRO A 183 3.81 -20.60 -42.46
N PRO A 184 2.64 -20.20 -43.00
CA PRO A 184 2.15 -20.81 -44.22
C PRO A 184 3.25 -20.67 -45.27
N GLN A 185 3.70 -21.79 -45.84
CA GLN A 185 4.60 -21.78 -46.99
C GLN A 185 3.87 -21.07 -48.13
N GLU A 186 4.15 -19.78 -48.34
CA GLU A 186 3.67 -19.08 -49.53
C GLU A 186 4.77 -18.95 -50.60
N PRO A 187 4.41 -19.04 -51.89
CA PRO A 187 5.35 -19.10 -52.98
C PRO A 187 6.03 -17.74 -53.21
N GLN A 188 7.32 -17.79 -53.57
CA GLN A 188 8.11 -16.66 -54.04
C GLN A 188 7.40 -15.83 -55.12
N GLU A 189 7.28 -14.52 -54.94
CA GLU A 189 7.77 -13.53 -55.93
C GLU A 189 7.84 -12.08 -55.41
N ARG A 190 8.74 -11.31 -56.04
CA ARG A 190 9.46 -10.11 -55.56
C ARG A 190 8.65 -8.81 -55.56
N SER A 191 9.03 -7.87 -54.69
CA SER A 191 9.00 -6.41 -54.96
C SER A 191 9.99 -5.62 -54.06
N PRO A 192 10.51 -4.44 -54.50
CA PRO A 192 11.64 -3.72 -53.91
C PRO A 192 11.22 -2.68 -52.82
N PRO A 193 12.19 -2.01 -52.14
CA PRO A 193 12.05 -1.60 -50.74
C PRO A 193 11.63 -0.14 -50.57
N ASP A 194 10.71 0.12 -49.63
CA ASP A 194 10.45 1.47 -49.12
C ASP A 194 10.51 1.51 -47.59
N THR A 195 11.38 2.43 -47.13
CA THR A 195 11.56 3.08 -45.82
C THR A 195 11.24 2.33 -44.50
N PRO A 196 12.22 2.19 -43.59
CA PRO A 196 11.96 1.68 -42.24
C PRO A 196 11.23 2.74 -41.41
N THR A 197 9.96 2.46 -41.08
CA THR A 197 9.27 3.18 -40.02
C THR A 197 9.86 2.77 -38.66
N PRO A 198 10.07 3.71 -37.72
CA PRO A 198 10.55 3.36 -36.39
C PRO A 198 9.42 2.65 -35.65
N GLY A 199 9.41 1.31 -35.74
CA GLY A 199 8.55 0.44 -34.98
C GLY A 199 8.75 0.68 -33.50
N GLY A 200 7.84 1.42 -32.89
CA GLY A 200 7.78 1.64 -31.45
C GLY A 200 7.55 0.31 -30.77
N ARG A 201 8.63 -0.32 -30.29
CA ARG A 201 8.54 -1.46 -29.38
C ARG A 201 7.65 -1.05 -28.22
N THR A 202 6.52 -1.72 -28.08
CA THR A 202 5.74 -1.63 -26.86
C THR A 202 6.66 -2.03 -25.71
N PRO A 203 6.81 -1.19 -24.67
CA PRO A 203 7.74 -1.45 -23.59
C PRO A 203 7.29 -2.74 -22.90
N ARG A 204 8.12 -3.78 -22.99
CA ARG A 204 7.94 -5.00 -22.21
C ARG A 204 7.88 -4.59 -20.74
N THR A 205 6.88 -5.08 -20.02
CA THR A 205 6.82 -4.88 -18.58
C THR A 205 8.10 -5.46 -17.97
N PRO A 206 8.90 -4.68 -17.23
CA PRO A 206 10.16 -5.16 -16.70
C PRO A 206 9.88 -6.34 -15.76
N ALA A 207 10.50 -7.47 -16.04
CA ALA A 207 10.42 -8.63 -15.17
C ALA A 207 10.90 -8.21 -13.77
N TRP A 208 10.09 -8.46 -12.75
CA TRP A 208 10.47 -8.10 -11.40
C TRP A 208 11.59 -9.01 -10.90
N GLY A 209 12.71 -8.41 -10.52
CA GLY A 209 13.76 -9.07 -9.75
C GLY A 209 13.20 -9.76 -8.50
N ARG A 210 13.87 -10.82 -8.05
CA ARG A 210 13.47 -11.60 -6.87
C ARG A 210 13.44 -10.71 -5.63
N TRP A 211 14.44 -9.85 -5.47
CA TRP A 211 14.53 -8.98 -4.31
C TRP A 211 13.55 -7.82 -4.35
N ARG A 212 13.22 -7.27 -5.53
CA ARG A 212 12.16 -6.25 -5.66
C ARG A 212 10.81 -6.79 -5.16
N ARG A 213 10.48 -8.04 -5.50
CA ARG A 213 9.27 -8.70 -4.97
C ARG A 213 9.38 -8.93 -3.46
N PHE A 214 10.55 -9.33 -2.96
CA PHE A 214 10.75 -9.55 -1.52
C PHE A 214 10.55 -8.25 -0.74
N TYR A 215 11.17 -7.17 -1.19
CA TYR A 215 11.02 -5.83 -0.62
C TYR A 215 9.57 -5.39 -0.55
N GLN A 216 8.82 -5.60 -1.63
CA GLN A 216 7.43 -5.23 -1.66
C GLN A 216 6.60 -5.91 -0.57
N MET A 217 6.87 -7.19 -0.32
CA MET A 217 6.17 -7.94 0.72
C MET A 217 6.74 -7.67 2.12
N ALA A 218 8.06 -7.52 2.24
CA ALA A 218 8.78 -7.27 3.50
C ALA A 218 8.39 -5.95 4.15
N CYS A 219 7.93 -4.98 3.35
CA CYS A 219 7.49 -3.67 3.84
C CYS A 219 5.97 -3.62 3.98
N LEU A 220 5.36 -4.79 4.21
CA LEU A 220 3.92 -5.03 4.35
C LEU A 220 3.10 -4.38 3.22
N SER A 221 3.71 -4.24 2.03
CA SER A 221 3.09 -3.67 0.83
C SER A 221 2.59 -2.23 0.96
N TRP A 222 3.15 -1.45 1.89
CA TRP A 222 2.74 -0.06 2.10
C TRP A 222 3.18 0.89 1.00
N HIS A 223 4.20 0.57 0.21
CA HIS A 223 4.70 1.46 -0.84
C HIS A 223 4.48 0.87 -2.23
N ASP A 224 4.17 1.76 -3.17
CA ASP A 224 4.03 1.39 -4.58
C ASP A 224 5.40 1.23 -5.24
N MET A 225 5.93 0.02 -5.14
CA MET A 225 7.21 -0.35 -5.76
C MET A 225 7.13 -0.41 -7.28
N ASP A 226 5.96 -0.19 -7.90
CA ASP A 226 5.83 -0.09 -9.36
C ASP A 226 6.41 1.24 -9.87
N ARG A 227 6.41 2.29 -9.03
CA ARG A 227 6.81 3.67 -9.38
C ARG A 227 8.12 4.08 -8.72
N VAL A 228 9.11 3.20 -8.82
CA VAL A 228 10.47 3.44 -8.32
C VAL A 228 11.26 4.21 -9.37
N LYS A 229 12.07 5.18 -8.94
CA LYS A 229 13.03 5.90 -9.78
C LYS A 229 14.45 5.67 -9.25
N ALA A 230 15.36 5.29 -10.15
CA ALA A 230 16.79 5.31 -9.85
C ALA A 230 17.27 6.78 -9.72
N LEU A 231 17.91 7.12 -8.60
CA LEU A 231 18.46 8.45 -8.37
C LEU A 231 19.89 8.56 -8.94
N ASP A 232 20.20 9.69 -9.56
CA ASP A 232 21.57 10.08 -9.89
C ASP A 232 22.31 10.57 -8.62
N PRO A 233 23.65 10.73 -8.63
CA PRO A 233 24.40 11.11 -7.44
C PRO A 233 24.00 12.46 -6.80
N ARG A 234 23.59 13.46 -7.60
CA ARG A 234 23.22 14.79 -7.11
C ARG A 234 21.79 14.79 -6.55
N GLU A 235 20.87 14.17 -7.27
CA GLU A 235 19.49 13.94 -6.82
C GLU A 235 19.47 13.09 -5.55
N HIS A 236 20.28 12.02 -5.49
CA HIS A 236 20.39 11.14 -4.34
C HIS A 236 20.71 11.92 -3.07
N ARG A 237 21.76 12.75 -3.08
CA ARG A 237 22.16 13.53 -1.90
C ARG A 237 21.06 14.46 -1.41
N ARG A 238 20.43 15.20 -2.32
CA ARG A 238 19.35 16.13 -1.98
C ARG A 238 18.13 15.38 -1.44
N HIS A 239 17.77 14.26 -2.08
CA HIS A 239 16.60 13.48 -1.74
C HIS A 239 16.71 12.88 -0.33
N TYR A 240 17.76 12.10 -0.02
CA TYR A 240 17.86 11.47 1.30
C TYR A 240 17.99 12.51 2.42
N GLN A 241 18.67 13.64 2.19
CA GLN A 241 18.78 14.72 3.18
C GLN A 241 17.43 15.37 3.48
N SER A 242 16.63 15.61 2.43
CA SER A 242 15.26 16.12 2.58
C SER A 242 14.40 15.12 3.36
N THR A 243 14.44 13.85 2.99
CA THR A 243 13.67 12.79 3.65
C THR A 243 14.10 12.59 5.10
N LEU A 244 15.40 12.66 5.42
CA LEU A 244 15.91 12.58 6.79
C LEU A 244 15.40 13.74 7.65
N LYS A 245 15.39 14.97 7.11
CA LYS A 245 14.85 16.13 7.83
C LYS A 245 13.35 15.93 8.13
N GLU A 246 12.58 15.47 7.15
CA GLU A 246 11.15 15.19 7.35
C GLU A 246 10.91 14.05 8.35
N LEU A 247 11.74 13.00 8.32
CA LEU A 247 11.71 11.90 9.28
C LEU A 247 11.96 12.39 10.70
N LEU A 248 12.99 13.21 10.92
CA LEU A 248 13.28 13.76 12.24
C LEU A 248 12.14 14.65 12.75
N LEU A 249 11.56 15.48 11.89
CA LEU A 249 10.40 16.30 12.24
C LEU A 249 9.17 15.44 12.58
N ALA A 250 8.93 14.38 11.81
CA ALA A 250 7.84 13.44 12.07
C ALA A 250 8.02 12.73 13.43
N ALA A 251 9.23 12.25 13.72
CA ALA A 251 9.56 11.59 14.97
C ALA A 251 9.43 12.52 16.18
N LEU A 252 9.86 13.79 16.05
CA LEU A 252 9.67 14.80 17.09
C LEU A 252 8.18 15.11 17.32
N GLY A 253 7.39 15.21 16.24
CA GLY A 253 5.94 15.38 16.34
C GLY A 253 5.26 14.21 17.06
N LEU A 254 5.65 12.98 16.71
CA LEU A 254 5.17 11.77 17.38
C LEU A 254 5.54 11.77 18.87
N ALA A 255 6.81 12.05 19.21
CA ALA A 255 7.26 12.11 20.58
C ALA A 255 6.51 13.17 21.41
N ALA A 256 6.23 14.34 20.81
CA ALA A 256 5.45 15.39 21.45
C ALA A 256 3.99 14.95 21.70
N CYS A 257 3.35 14.28 20.75
CA CYS A 257 2.00 13.74 20.94
C CYS A 257 1.95 12.67 22.04
N VAL A 258 2.90 11.73 22.04
CA VAL A 258 3.02 10.69 23.07
C VAL A 258 3.26 11.31 24.45
N LEU A 259 4.18 12.27 24.55
CA LEU A 259 4.44 12.97 25.82
C LEU A 259 3.20 13.72 26.32
N ALA A 260 2.46 14.38 25.42
CA ALA A 260 1.21 15.05 25.78
C ALA A 260 0.16 14.07 26.31
N LEU A 261 0.01 12.89 25.68
CA LEU A 261 -0.89 11.84 26.17
C LEU A 261 -0.53 11.36 27.58
N HIS A 262 0.76 11.33 27.94
CA HIS A 262 1.20 10.96 29.29
C HIS A 262 0.99 12.05 30.34
N ILE A 263 1.04 13.33 29.95
CA ILE A 263 0.90 14.47 30.88
C ILE A 263 -0.57 14.83 31.12
N LEU A 264 -1.45 14.53 30.17
CA LEU A 264 -2.86 14.93 30.27
C LEU A 264 -3.56 14.24 31.47
N PRO A 265 -4.27 15.00 32.33
CA PRO A 265 -4.99 14.46 33.48
C PRO A 265 -6.15 13.56 33.03
N SER A 266 -6.75 12.74 33.88
CA SER A 266 -7.84 11.82 33.48
C SER A 266 -9.25 12.45 33.45
N ASN A 267 -9.37 13.76 33.20
CA ASN A 267 -10.65 14.48 33.30
C ASN A 267 -11.37 14.67 31.94
N ALA A 268 -12.59 15.21 31.95
CA ALA A 268 -13.40 15.34 30.73
C ALA A 268 -12.75 16.24 29.65
N PHE A 269 -12.03 17.30 30.02
CA PHE A 269 -11.27 18.12 29.06
C PHE A 269 -10.10 17.34 28.46
N ALA A 270 -9.50 16.44 29.23
CA ALA A 270 -8.48 15.57 28.72
C ALA A 270 -9.00 14.50 27.77
N ASN A 271 -10.29 14.14 27.79
CA ASN A 271 -10.85 13.24 26.77
C ASN A 271 -10.77 13.85 25.35
N ILE A 272 -11.00 15.16 25.22
CA ILE A 272 -10.82 15.87 23.94
C ILE A 272 -9.33 15.94 23.58
N GLY A 273 -8.49 16.30 24.56
CA GLY A 273 -7.03 16.31 24.38
C GLY A 273 -6.49 14.95 23.93
N LEU A 274 -6.98 13.86 24.53
CA LEU A 274 -6.63 12.48 24.23
C LEU A 274 -7.00 12.12 22.78
N GLY A 275 -8.18 12.54 22.32
CA GLY A 275 -8.59 12.38 20.93
C GLY A 275 -7.68 13.14 19.94
N ILE A 276 -7.33 14.39 20.26
CA ILE A 276 -6.46 15.23 19.41
C ILE A 276 -5.04 14.68 19.36
N PHE A 277 -4.41 14.47 20.51
CA PHE A 277 -3.03 13.98 20.56
C PHE A 277 -2.92 12.53 20.13
N GLY A 278 -3.93 11.70 20.38
CA GLY A 278 -3.97 10.33 19.86
C GLY A 278 -4.12 10.30 18.34
N ALA A 279 -4.94 11.18 17.75
CA ALA A 279 -5.00 11.35 16.29
C ALA A 279 -3.66 11.85 15.74
N GLY A 280 -3.04 12.81 16.43
CA GLY A 280 -1.69 13.29 16.14
C GLY A 280 -0.67 12.14 16.14
N SER A 281 -0.69 11.27 17.15
CA SER A 281 0.18 10.10 17.23
C SER A 281 -0.02 9.14 16.06
N VAL A 282 -1.28 8.90 15.65
CA VAL A 282 -1.55 8.08 14.46
C VAL A 282 -0.96 8.74 13.21
N VAL A 283 -1.24 10.02 12.98
CA VAL A 283 -0.77 10.74 11.80
C VAL A 283 0.75 10.82 11.73
N PHE A 284 1.40 11.25 12.81
CA PHE A 284 2.86 11.32 12.88
C PHE A 284 3.51 9.93 12.90
N GLY A 285 2.84 8.91 13.43
CA GLY A 285 3.27 7.52 13.35
C GLY A 285 3.35 7.04 11.89
N PHE A 286 2.27 7.19 11.13
CA PHE A 286 2.28 6.87 9.69
C PHE A 286 3.28 7.73 8.91
N TYR A 287 3.43 9.01 9.25
CA TYR A 287 4.41 9.89 8.60
C TYR A 287 5.85 9.48 8.90
N THR A 288 6.15 9.12 10.13
CA THR A 288 7.46 8.60 10.54
C THR A 288 7.76 7.28 9.81
N PHE A 289 6.78 6.38 9.74
CA PHE A 289 6.90 5.12 8.99
C PHE A 289 7.20 5.36 7.51
N ASP A 290 6.42 6.21 6.83
CA ASP A 290 6.62 6.56 5.42
C ASP A 290 8.02 7.15 5.18
N ARG A 291 8.42 8.15 5.96
CA ARG A 291 9.72 8.80 5.79
C ARG A 291 10.89 7.90 6.17
N GLY A 292 10.73 7.04 7.16
CA GLY A 292 11.71 6.01 7.51
C GLY A 292 11.97 5.09 6.33
N TYR A 293 10.91 4.59 5.69
CA TYR A 293 11.04 3.72 4.54
C TYR A 293 11.71 4.42 3.34
N LEU A 294 11.25 5.63 3.00
CA LEU A 294 11.83 6.41 1.90
C LEU A 294 13.31 6.75 2.17
N PHE A 295 13.68 7.04 3.41
CA PHE A 295 15.06 7.29 3.81
C PHE A 295 15.93 6.05 3.59
N LEU A 296 15.49 4.88 4.06
CA LEU A 296 16.25 3.64 3.92
C LEU A 296 16.49 3.29 2.44
N LEU A 297 15.45 3.34 1.60
CA LEU A 297 15.60 3.05 0.17
C LEU A 297 16.46 4.08 -0.56
N SER A 298 16.31 5.36 -0.24
CA SER A 298 17.10 6.39 -0.90
C SER A 298 18.56 6.32 -0.49
N TYR A 299 18.84 6.26 0.81
CA TYR A 299 20.20 6.28 1.35
C TYR A 299 21.03 5.06 0.93
N PHE A 300 20.47 3.85 1.08
CA PHE A 300 21.22 2.61 0.83
C PHE A 300 21.11 2.14 -0.63
N ASN A 301 19.92 2.20 -1.23
CA ASN A 301 19.69 1.64 -2.56
C ASN A 301 19.73 2.69 -3.67
N LYS A 302 19.85 3.99 -3.32
CA LYS A 302 19.78 5.11 -4.28
C LYS A 302 18.45 5.12 -5.04
N LEU A 303 17.37 4.70 -4.40
CA LEU A 303 16.06 4.60 -5.03
C LEU A 303 15.11 5.64 -4.43
N SER A 304 14.32 6.28 -5.28
CA SER A 304 13.19 7.10 -4.85
C SER A 304 11.91 6.34 -5.09
N VAL A 305 11.08 6.29 -4.06
CA VAL A 305 9.75 5.71 -4.09
C VAL A 305 8.75 6.79 -3.73
N HIS A 306 7.55 6.69 -4.28
CA HIS A 306 6.49 7.63 -3.94
C HIS A 306 6.04 7.42 -2.50
N SER A 307 5.84 8.51 -1.77
CA SER A 307 5.22 8.50 -0.45
C SER A 307 3.85 7.82 -0.52
N ILE A 308 3.44 7.19 0.58
CA ILE A 308 2.07 6.68 0.76
C ILE A 308 1.04 7.82 0.80
N PHE A 309 1.51 9.05 1.01
CA PHE A 309 0.69 10.25 1.01
C PHE A 309 0.79 11.00 -0.32
N GLY A 310 -0.34 11.53 -0.77
CA GLY A 310 -0.39 12.45 -1.88
C GLY A 310 0.32 13.77 -1.55
N PRO A 311 0.96 14.43 -2.54
CA PRO A 311 1.76 15.64 -2.32
C PRO A 311 0.95 16.83 -1.78
N GLY A 312 -0.37 16.84 -1.98
CA GLY A 312 -1.28 17.88 -1.50
C GLY A 312 -2.13 17.45 -0.30
N LEU A 313 -1.80 16.34 0.39
CA LEU A 313 -2.60 15.80 1.49
C LEU A 313 -2.87 16.89 2.53
N TRP A 314 -1.81 17.55 2.99
CA TRP A 314 -1.88 18.59 4.01
C TRP A 314 -2.52 19.89 3.51
N GLN A 315 -2.62 20.07 2.19
CA GLN A 315 -3.24 21.23 1.55
C GLN A 315 -4.69 20.95 1.10
N SER A 316 -5.22 19.76 1.40
CA SER A 316 -6.59 19.38 1.05
C SER A 316 -7.59 20.40 1.59
N ARG A 317 -8.47 20.87 0.71
CA ARG A 317 -9.55 21.82 1.04
C ARG A 317 -10.91 21.14 1.15
N THR A 318 -10.97 19.85 0.83
CA THR A 318 -12.17 19.02 0.87
C THR A 318 -11.83 17.67 1.51
N ILE A 319 -12.77 17.06 2.22
CA ILE A 319 -12.68 15.71 2.79
C ILE A 319 -12.43 14.71 1.69
N LYS A 320 -13.07 14.90 0.54
CA LYS A 320 -12.86 14.08 -0.64
C LYS A 320 -11.41 14.11 -1.13
N ASP A 321 -10.77 15.27 -1.18
CA ASP A 321 -9.37 15.39 -1.61
C ASP A 321 -8.41 14.83 -0.56
N PHE A 322 -8.74 14.96 0.73
CA PHE A 322 -7.98 14.35 1.82
C PHE A 322 -7.94 12.82 1.68
N TRP A 323 -9.10 12.16 1.62
CA TRP A 323 -9.17 10.69 1.49
C TRP A 323 -8.62 10.14 0.17
N ARG A 324 -8.56 10.96 -0.88
CA ARG A 324 -7.89 10.59 -2.14
C ARG A 324 -6.37 10.61 -2.06
N GLN A 325 -5.82 11.32 -1.09
CA GLN A 325 -4.39 11.52 -0.89
C GLN A 325 -3.88 10.79 0.35
N TRP A 326 -4.79 10.34 1.23
CA TRP A 326 -4.46 9.51 2.37
C TRP A 326 -4.25 8.06 1.93
N ASN A 327 -3.10 7.48 2.27
CA ASN A 327 -2.80 6.07 2.05
C ASN A 327 -3.12 5.61 0.61
N LEU A 328 -2.40 6.19 -0.36
CA LEU A 328 -2.55 5.93 -1.79
C LEU A 328 -2.58 4.44 -2.18
N PRO A 329 -1.77 3.54 -1.59
CA PRO A 329 -1.86 2.11 -1.90
C PRO A 329 -3.24 1.51 -1.57
N VAL A 330 -3.75 1.74 -0.36
CA VAL A 330 -5.07 1.26 0.06
C VAL A 330 -6.17 1.92 -0.75
N GLN A 331 -6.04 3.22 -1.03
CA GLN A 331 -6.97 3.97 -1.85
C GLN A 331 -7.09 3.39 -3.28
N ARG A 332 -5.97 3.06 -3.93
CA ARG A 332 -5.97 2.41 -5.25
C ARG A 332 -6.50 0.99 -5.21
N MET A 333 -6.17 0.25 -4.15
CA MET A 333 -6.67 -1.09 -3.91
C MET A 333 -8.20 -1.10 -3.84
N LEU A 334 -8.79 -0.23 -3.02
CA LEU A 334 -10.24 -0.10 -2.90
C LEU A 334 -10.89 0.45 -4.19
N LEU A 335 -10.22 1.36 -4.90
CA LEU A 335 -10.69 1.86 -6.19
C LEU A 335 -10.81 0.72 -7.20
N LYS A 336 -9.76 -0.10 -7.37
CA LYS A 336 -9.73 -1.18 -8.35
C LYS A 336 -10.54 -2.41 -7.92
N GLY A 337 -10.52 -2.75 -6.63
CA GLY A 337 -11.13 -3.97 -6.11
C GLY A 337 -12.60 -3.82 -5.71
N VAL A 338 -13.06 -2.60 -5.40
CA VAL A 338 -14.43 -2.36 -4.91
C VAL A 338 -15.15 -1.36 -5.81
N PHE A 339 -14.61 -0.15 -5.95
CA PHE A 339 -15.34 0.94 -6.61
C PHE A 339 -15.58 0.70 -8.11
N VAL A 340 -14.53 0.37 -8.88
CA VAL A 340 -14.63 0.16 -10.34
C VAL A 340 -15.54 -1.02 -10.69
N PRO A 341 -15.41 -2.20 -10.05
CA PRO A 341 -16.33 -3.32 -10.29
C PRO A 341 -17.80 -2.95 -10.03
N LEU A 342 -18.11 -2.30 -8.91
CA LEU A 342 -19.47 -1.86 -8.60
C LEU A 342 -20.00 -0.83 -9.60
N ARG A 343 -19.14 0.07 -10.09
CA ARG A 343 -19.52 1.01 -11.16
C ARG A 343 -19.82 0.30 -12.47
N ASN A 344 -19.06 -0.74 -12.83
CA ASN A 344 -19.30 -1.55 -14.02
C ASN A 344 -20.59 -2.39 -13.91
N MET A 345 -20.99 -2.74 -12.68
CA MET A 345 -22.29 -3.38 -12.39
C MET A 345 -23.47 -2.39 -12.37
N GLY A 346 -23.25 -1.10 -12.63
CA GLY A 346 -24.30 -0.09 -12.72
C GLY A 346 -24.69 0.61 -11.41
N TYR A 347 -24.03 0.32 -10.28
CA TYR A 347 -24.33 0.99 -9.00
C TYR A 347 -24.01 2.48 -9.04
N SER A 348 -24.81 3.31 -8.38
CA SER A 348 -24.61 4.78 -8.35
C SER A 348 -23.28 5.17 -7.68
N LYS A 349 -22.74 6.34 -8.03
CA LYS A 349 -21.48 6.85 -7.46
C LYS A 349 -21.52 6.98 -5.94
N GLY A 350 -22.64 7.44 -5.39
CA GLY A 350 -22.85 7.56 -3.94
C GLY A 350 -22.85 6.21 -3.24
N CYS A 351 -23.57 5.23 -3.79
CA CYS A 351 -23.58 3.85 -3.29
C CYS A 351 -22.19 3.22 -3.32
N CYS A 352 -21.46 3.35 -4.45
CA CYS A 352 -20.09 2.86 -4.56
C CYS A 352 -19.16 3.52 -3.53
N GLY A 353 -19.30 4.84 -3.30
CA GLY A 353 -18.52 5.55 -2.28
C GLY A 353 -18.80 5.02 -0.87
N PHE A 354 -20.07 4.81 -0.51
CA PHE A 354 -20.45 4.20 0.76
C PHE A 354 -19.85 2.80 0.92
N LEU A 355 -19.98 1.94 -0.09
CA LEU A 355 -19.45 0.57 -0.04
C LEU A 355 -17.93 0.53 0.06
N VAL A 356 -17.21 1.48 -0.53
CA VAL A 356 -15.76 1.64 -0.33
C VAL A 356 -15.41 1.96 1.12
N PHE A 357 -16.10 2.92 1.74
CA PHE A 357 -15.88 3.26 3.15
C PHE A 357 -16.28 2.11 4.08
N LEU A 358 -17.36 1.39 3.76
CA LEU A 358 -17.76 0.19 4.49
C LEU A 358 -16.68 -0.90 4.42
N ALA A 359 -16.18 -1.20 3.21
CA ALA A 359 -15.09 -2.17 3.03
C ALA A 359 -13.82 -1.77 3.79
N SER A 360 -13.45 -0.48 3.74
CA SER A 360 -12.33 0.06 4.52
C SER A 360 -12.56 -0.08 6.03
N GLY A 361 -13.77 0.24 6.50
CA GLY A 361 -14.16 0.11 7.91
C GLY A 361 -14.12 -1.32 8.40
N LEU A 362 -14.62 -2.27 7.62
CA LEU A 362 -14.51 -3.71 7.91
C LEU A 362 -13.05 -4.16 8.01
N GLY A 363 -12.18 -3.66 7.10
CA GLY A 363 -10.74 -3.93 7.16
C GLY A 363 -10.06 -3.44 8.45
N HIS A 364 -10.54 -2.34 9.03
CA HIS A 364 -10.00 -1.81 10.30
C HIS A 364 -10.68 -2.41 11.55
N ALA A 365 -11.94 -2.82 11.43
CA ALA A 365 -12.67 -3.49 12.50
C ALA A 365 -12.24 -4.96 12.69
N TRP A 366 -11.86 -5.64 11.59
CA TRP A 366 -11.43 -7.03 11.60
C TRP A 366 -10.30 -7.35 12.58
N PRO A 367 -9.19 -6.57 12.61
CA PRO A 367 -8.12 -6.77 13.60
C PRO A 367 -8.59 -6.79 15.05
N PHE A 368 -9.52 -5.91 15.42
CA PHE A 368 -10.07 -5.84 16.77
C PHE A 368 -10.93 -7.08 17.07
N TRP A 369 -11.74 -7.50 16.11
CA TRP A 369 -12.55 -8.71 16.26
C TRP A 369 -11.68 -9.97 16.45
N CYS A 370 -10.58 -10.10 15.69
CA CYS A 370 -9.67 -11.24 15.77
C CYS A 370 -9.07 -11.45 17.16
N VAL A 371 -8.73 -10.35 17.83
CA VAL A 371 -8.13 -10.37 19.18
C VAL A 371 -9.16 -10.44 20.30
N GLY A 372 -10.45 -10.62 19.97
CA GLY A 372 -11.52 -10.64 20.96
C GLY A 372 -11.72 -9.30 21.65
N ALA A 373 -11.43 -8.18 20.97
CA ALA A 373 -11.71 -6.86 21.51
C ALA A 373 -13.22 -6.70 21.80
N PRO A 374 -13.61 -5.89 22.80
CA PRO A 374 -15.01 -5.58 23.05
C PRO A 374 -15.73 -5.11 21.78
N SER A 375 -17.00 -5.51 21.63
CA SER A 375 -17.81 -5.17 20.45
C SER A 375 -17.89 -3.67 20.18
N TRP A 376 -17.85 -2.85 21.23
CA TRP A 376 -17.84 -1.39 21.10
C TRP A 376 -16.57 -0.86 20.39
N GLN A 377 -15.39 -1.46 20.61
CA GLN A 377 -14.14 -1.05 19.94
C GLN A 377 -14.24 -1.32 18.44
N THR A 378 -14.70 -2.54 18.11
CA THR A 378 -14.94 -2.98 16.72
C THR A 378 -15.99 -2.09 16.03
N ALA A 379 -17.08 -1.76 16.73
CA ALA A 379 -18.14 -0.90 16.21
C ALA A 379 -17.65 0.53 15.98
N MET A 380 -16.89 1.11 16.91
CA MET A 380 -16.32 2.45 16.77
C MET A 380 -15.38 2.54 15.56
N MET A 381 -14.51 1.54 15.37
CA MET A 381 -13.64 1.45 14.18
C MET A 381 -14.45 1.45 12.88
N LEU A 382 -15.50 0.62 12.80
CA LEU A 382 -16.38 0.58 11.64
C LEU A 382 -17.10 1.93 11.43
N LEU A 383 -17.63 2.50 12.51
CA LEU A 383 -18.35 3.78 12.49
C LEU A 383 -17.46 4.93 12.04
N PHE A 384 -16.18 4.98 12.42
CA PHE A 384 -15.26 6.01 11.95
C PHE A 384 -15.25 6.13 10.43
N PHE A 385 -15.18 5.00 9.71
CA PHE A 385 -15.16 5.01 8.24
C PHE A 385 -16.53 5.25 7.63
N VAL A 386 -17.58 4.57 8.12
CA VAL A 386 -18.92 4.70 7.53
C VAL A 386 -19.46 6.12 7.71
N THR A 387 -19.16 6.77 8.83
CA THR A 387 -19.59 8.15 9.10
C THR A 387 -18.93 9.18 8.19
N GLN A 388 -17.77 8.89 7.56
CA GLN A 388 -17.12 9.79 6.59
C GLN A 388 -18.01 10.14 5.38
N VAL A 389 -19.00 9.31 5.08
CA VAL A 389 -19.96 9.59 4.00
C VAL A 389 -20.78 10.85 4.33
N ILE A 390 -21.09 11.12 5.59
CA ILE A 390 -21.89 12.27 6.01
C ILE A 390 -21.19 13.61 5.67
N PRO A 391 -19.96 13.90 6.15
CA PRO A 391 -19.27 15.14 5.82
C PRO A 391 -18.98 15.24 4.31
N LEU A 392 -18.73 14.14 3.60
CA LEU A 392 -18.60 14.14 2.13
C LEU A 392 -19.89 14.61 1.42
N GLN A 393 -21.05 14.16 1.89
CA GLN A 393 -22.34 14.59 1.32
C GLN A 393 -22.67 16.03 1.70
N LEU A 394 -22.41 16.44 2.95
CA LEU A 394 -22.60 17.82 3.40
C LEU A 394 -21.70 18.78 2.62
N GLU A 395 -20.43 18.46 2.47
CA GLU A 395 -19.46 19.18 1.66
C GLU A 395 -19.96 19.36 0.22
N SER A 396 -20.43 18.29 -0.41
CA SER A 396 -20.93 18.35 -1.79
C SER A 396 -22.23 19.15 -1.93
N ARG A 397 -23.12 19.14 -0.92
CA ARG A 397 -24.42 19.84 -0.98
C ARG A 397 -24.29 21.31 -0.63
N LEU A 398 -23.49 21.63 0.38
CA LEU A 398 -23.31 22.97 0.91
C LEU A 398 -22.12 23.71 0.28
N GLN A 399 -21.37 23.04 -0.62
CA GLN A 399 -20.16 23.58 -1.27
C GLN A 399 -19.12 24.09 -0.25
N ILE A 400 -19.04 23.44 0.92
CA ILE A 400 -18.08 23.80 1.97
C ILE A 400 -16.68 23.44 1.48
N GLN A 401 -15.76 24.39 1.52
CA GLN A 401 -14.36 24.16 1.21
C GLN A 401 -13.49 24.94 2.17
N GLY A 402 -12.35 24.36 2.54
CA GLY A 402 -11.37 25.00 3.39
C GLY A 402 -10.59 23.99 4.21
N ARG A 403 -9.33 24.33 4.52
CA ARG A 403 -8.49 23.48 5.37
C ARG A 403 -9.07 23.34 6.78
N ALA A 404 -9.64 24.42 7.31
CA ALA A 404 -10.31 24.42 8.61
C ALA A 404 -11.46 23.40 8.65
N TRP A 405 -12.27 23.32 7.59
CA TRP A 405 -13.33 22.31 7.49
C TRP A 405 -12.77 20.88 7.56
N VAL A 406 -11.75 20.59 6.74
CA VAL A 406 -11.11 19.26 6.72
C VAL A 406 -10.59 18.88 8.11
N TYR A 407 -9.79 19.74 8.74
CA TYR A 407 -9.23 19.44 10.05
C TYR A 407 -10.29 19.35 11.16
N THR A 408 -11.33 20.17 11.12
CA THR A 408 -12.43 20.09 12.09
C THR A 408 -13.15 18.74 12.00
N VAL A 409 -13.48 18.27 10.80
CA VAL A 409 -14.12 16.97 10.62
C VAL A 409 -13.22 15.84 11.11
N GLU A 410 -11.95 15.84 10.70
CA GLU A 410 -11.01 14.79 11.12
C GLU A 410 -10.80 14.77 12.64
N VAL A 411 -10.69 15.93 13.29
CA VAL A 411 -10.58 16.02 14.76
C VAL A 411 -11.86 15.59 15.47
N LEU A 412 -13.02 15.97 14.97
CA LEU A 412 -14.30 15.60 15.59
C LEU A 412 -14.59 14.09 15.46
N LEU A 413 -14.18 13.46 14.35
CA LEU A 413 -14.40 12.04 14.12
C LEU A 413 -13.25 11.16 14.64
N SER A 414 -12.05 11.70 14.85
CA SER A 414 -10.90 10.92 15.34
C SER A 414 -11.15 10.15 16.64
N PRO A 415 -11.94 10.62 17.63
CA PRO A 415 -12.55 9.78 18.66
C PRO A 415 -12.90 8.35 18.28
N LEU A 416 -13.65 8.17 17.19
CA LEU A 416 -14.15 6.86 16.75
C LEU A 416 -13.02 5.91 16.36
N PHE A 417 -11.86 6.46 15.98
CA PHE A 417 -10.67 5.71 15.60
C PHE A 417 -9.66 5.60 16.76
N VAL A 418 -9.45 6.67 17.52
CA VAL A 418 -8.37 6.76 18.50
C VAL A 418 -8.75 6.05 19.80
N TRP A 419 -10.00 6.16 20.27
CA TRP A 419 -10.39 5.54 21.54
C TRP A 419 -10.27 4.01 21.56
N PRO A 420 -10.73 3.29 20.52
CA PRO A 420 -10.55 1.84 20.49
C PRO A 420 -9.09 1.44 20.53
N LEU A 421 -8.22 2.17 19.83
CA LEU A 421 -6.77 1.95 19.89
C LEU A 421 -6.26 2.16 21.31
N LEU A 422 -6.50 3.31 21.92
CA LEU A 422 -6.00 3.61 23.27
C LEU A 422 -6.44 2.59 24.32
N HIS A 423 -7.67 2.08 24.23
CA HIS A 423 -8.15 1.01 25.12
C HIS A 423 -7.61 -0.38 24.78
N ALA A 424 -7.11 -0.60 23.56
CA ALA A 424 -6.38 -1.81 23.23
C ALA A 424 -4.92 -1.74 23.72
N PHE A 425 -4.39 -0.52 23.93
CA PHE A 425 -3.05 -0.26 24.45
C PHE A 425 -2.97 -0.09 25.99
N ALA A 426 -4.12 0.14 26.65
CA ALA A 426 -4.26 0.20 28.10
C ALA A 426 -4.59 -1.18 28.68
#